data_AF-A0A6Y0HAV4-F1
#
_entry.id   AF-A0A6Y0HAV4-F1
#
_cell.length_a   1.000
_cell.length_b   1.000
_cell.length_c   1.000
_cell.angle_alpha   90.00
_cell.angle_beta   90.00
_cell.angle_gamma   90.00
#
_symmetry.space_group_name_H-M   'P 1'
#
loop_
_entity.id
_entity.type
_entity.pdbx_description
1 polymer ?
#
loop_
_entity_poly.entity_id
_entity_poly.type
_entity_poly.pdbx_seq_one_letter_code
_entity_poly.pdbx_strand_id
1 'polypeptide(L)' 'MKIVIAPDSFKEGLSAMAVAEAIEKGFREIYPDADYVKVPMADGGEGTVQSMVEASGGRYI' A
#
# COMPACT_ATOMS: atom_id res chain seq x y z
N MET A 1 9.87 8.75 14.00
CA MET A 1 8.42 8.88 13.76
C MET A 1 7.98 7.64 13.00
N LYS A 2 6.83 7.04 13.33
CA LYS A 2 6.30 5.87 12.60
C LYS A 2 5.09 6.30 11.76
N ILE A 3 5.11 6.00 10.47
CA ILE A 3 4.07 6.38 9.51
C ILE A 3 3.49 5.09 8.91
N VAL A 4 2.21 4.86 9.17
CA VAL A 4 1.47 3.76 8.55
C VAL A 4 0.75 4.29 7.31
N ILE A 5 1.03 3.70 6.16
CA ILE A 5 0.43 4.04 4.87
C ILE A 5 -0.52 2.92 4.52
N ALA A 6 -1.82 3.13 4.74
CA ALA A 6 -2.86 2.13 4.52
C ALA A 6 -3.93 2.57 3.50
N PRO A 7 -3.54 2.78 2.22
CA PRO A 7 -4.43 3.25 1.18
C PRO A 7 -5.26 2.10 0.59
N ASP A 8 -6.34 2.48 -0.08
CA ASP A 8 -7.05 1.64 -1.04
C ASP A 8 -6.53 1.90 -2.46
N SER A 9 -6.91 1.04 -3.39
CA SER A 9 -6.62 1.17 -4.81
C SER A 9 -7.32 2.40 -5.43
N PHE A 10 -6.73 2.92 -6.50
CA PHE A 10 -7.43 3.82 -7.41
C PHE A 10 -8.12 2.97 -8.46
N LYS A 11 -9.45 2.95 -8.45
CA LYS A 11 -10.26 2.16 -9.37
C LYS A 11 -9.82 2.36 -10.83
N GLU A 12 -9.56 1.27 -11.54
CA GLU A 12 -9.06 1.25 -12.93
C GLU A 12 -7.71 1.95 -13.15
N GLY A 13 -6.96 2.20 -12.08
CA GLY A 13 -5.67 2.89 -12.11
C GLY A 13 -4.59 2.12 -11.34
N LEU A 14 -4.23 2.65 -10.18
CA LEU A 14 -3.15 2.12 -9.36
C LEU A 14 -3.67 1.09 -8.35
N SER A 15 -2.92 0.00 -8.15
CA SER A 15 -3.16 -0.91 -7.01
C SER A 15 -2.93 -0.18 -5.69
N ALA A 16 -3.50 -0.70 -4.59
CA ALA A 16 -3.29 -0.14 -3.26
C ALA A 16 -1.80 -0.06 -2.88
N MET A 17 -0.97 -1.06 -3.24
CA MET A 17 0.47 -1.00 -3.01
C MET A 17 1.16 0.08 -3.84
N ALA A 18 0.80 0.24 -5.12
CA ALA A 18 1.39 1.30 -5.96
C ALA A 18 1.05 2.70 -5.42
N VAL A 19 -0.16 2.89 -4.90
CA VAL A 19 -0.54 4.12 -4.18
C VAL A 19 0.33 4.30 -2.92
N ALA A 20 0.52 3.24 -2.13
CA ALA A 20 1.33 3.28 -0.91
C ALA A 20 2.79 3.66 -1.20
N GLU A 21 3.37 3.14 -2.27
CA GLU A 21 4.73 3.47 -2.73
C GLU A 21 4.86 4.91 -3.18
N ALA A 22 3.87 5.44 -3.91
CA ALA A 22 3.86 6.84 -4.33
C ALA A 22 3.78 7.79 -3.12
N ILE A 23 2.94 7.46 -2.13
CA ILE A 23 2.85 8.22 -0.88
C ILE A 23 4.16 8.17 -0.11
N GLU A 24 4.75 6.97 0.08
CA GLU A 24 6.03 6.80 0.77
C GLU A 24 7.12 7.63 0.10
N LYS A 25 7.21 7.59 -1.23
CA LYS A 25 8.18 8.37 -2.00
C LYS A 25 8.07 9.86 -1.71
N GLY A 26 6.88 10.43 -1.76
CA GLY A 26 6.67 11.86 -1.48
C GLY A 26 6.98 12.21 -0.02
N PHE A 27 6.60 11.35 0.93
CA PHE A 27 6.93 11.57 2.34
C PHE A 27 8.43 11.51 2.63
N ARG A 28 9.17 10.64 1.94
CA ARG A 28 10.63 10.52 2.11
C ARG A 28 11.40 11.76 1.66
N GLU A 29 10.82 12.61 0.82
CA GLU A 29 11.42 13.90 0.44
C GLU A 29 11.52 14.86 1.63
N ILE A 30 10.62 14.73 2.62
CA ILE A 30 10.57 15.60 3.81
C ILE A 30 11.01 14.88 5.08
N TYR A 31 10.72 13.58 5.19
CA TYR A 31 10.97 12.77 6.39
C TYR A 31 11.76 11.49 6.06
N PRO A 32 13.00 11.59 5.54
CA PRO A 32 13.74 10.44 5.02
C PRO A 32 13.95 9.30 6.03
N ASP A 33 14.06 9.64 7.32
CA ASP A 33 14.38 8.71 8.42
C ASP A 33 13.15 8.21 9.20
N ALA A 34 11.93 8.49 8.73
CA ALA A 34 10.75 7.90 9.35
C ALA A 34 10.69 6.38 9.11
N ASP A 35 10.07 5.66 10.04
CA ASP A 35 9.76 4.23 9.88
C ASP A 35 8.42 4.10 9.14
N TYR A 36 8.46 3.54 7.93
CA TYR A 36 7.32 3.43 7.03
C TYR A 36 6.78 2.01 6.99
N VAL A 37 5.49 1.86 7.29
CA VAL A 37 4.78 0.58 7.22
C VAL A 37 3.67 0.72 6.19
N LYS A 38 3.79 0.01 5.06
CA LYS A 38 2.76 -0.05 4.01
C LYS A 38 1.82 -1.20 4.28
N VAL A 39 0.52 -0.91 4.30
CA VAL A 39 -0.54 -1.89 4.54
C VAL A 39 -1.61 -1.69 3.46
N PRO A 40 -1.43 -2.23 2.24
CA PRO A 40 -2.43 -2.05 1.18
C PRO A 40 -3.78 -2.63 1.63
N MET A 41 -4.83 -1.82 1.55
CA MET A 41 -6.17 -2.19 1.97
C MET A 41 -7.03 -2.60 0.78
N ALA A 42 -8.15 -3.26 1.07
CA ALA A 42 -9.23 -3.51 0.14
C ALA A 42 -10.54 -3.66 0.94
N ASP A 43 -11.66 -3.34 0.30
CA ASP A 43 -13.00 -3.34 0.90
C ASP A 43 -13.81 -4.62 0.65
N GLY A 44 -13.24 -5.60 -0.05
CA GLY A 44 -13.94 -6.82 -0.48
C GLY A 44 -14.34 -6.82 -1.96
N GLY A 45 -14.14 -5.71 -2.68
CA GLY A 45 -14.34 -5.61 -4.13
C GLY A 45 -13.22 -6.23 -4.97
N GLU A 46 -13.16 -5.79 -6.23
CA GLU A 46 -12.08 -6.15 -7.15
C GLU A 46 -10.70 -5.72 -6.58
N GLY A 47 -9.68 -6.57 -6.74
CA GLY A 47 -8.35 -6.32 -6.19
C GLY A 47 -8.13 -6.78 -4.75
N THR A 48 -9.18 -7.24 -4.04
CA THR A 48 -9.05 -7.70 -2.63
C THR A 48 -8.06 -8.85 -2.46
N VAL A 49 -8.07 -9.85 -3.36
CA VAL A 49 -7.13 -10.98 -3.30
C VAL A 49 -5.69 -10.49 -3.44
N GLN A 50 -5.46 -9.54 -4.34
CA GLN A 50 -4.14 -8.95 -4.55
C GLN A 50 -3.67 -8.20 -3.31
N SER A 51 -4.48 -7.30 -2.74
CA SER A 51 -4.12 -6.57 -1.53
C SER A 51 -3.80 -7.51 -0.36
N MET A 52 -4.58 -8.59 -0.20
CA MET A 52 -4.34 -9.59 0.85
C MET A 52 -3.03 -10.35 0.64
N VAL A 53 -2.72 -10.77 -0.59
CA VAL A 53 -1.46 -11.44 -0.93
C VAL A 53 -0.27 -10.53 -0.63
N GLU A 54 -0.34 -9.26 -1.05
CA GLU A 54 0.71 -8.27 -0.85
C GLU A 54 0.91 -7.92 0.63
N ALA A 55 -0.18 -7.74 1.39
CA ALA A 55 -0.11 -7.43 2.82
C ALA A 55 0.37 -8.61 3.68
N SER A 56 0.07 -9.86 3.28
CA SER A 56 0.42 -11.06 4.05
C SER A 56 1.72 -11.74 3.62
N GLY A 57 2.31 -11.33 2.48
CA GLY A 57 3.43 -12.05 1.86
C GLY A 57 3.05 -13.42 1.28
N GLY A 58 1.77 -13.59 0.89
CA GLY A 58 1.24 -14.81 0.30
C GLY A 58 1.64 -15.03 -1.17
N ARG A 59 1.02 -16.01 -1.83
CA ARG A 59 1.16 -16.23 -3.29
C ARG A 59 -0.12 -16.78 -3.91
N TYR A 60 -0.29 -16.53 -5.21
CA TYR A 60 -1.31 -17.19 -6.02
C TYR A 60 -0.96 -18.67 -6.24
N ILE A 61 -1.97 -19.54 -6.29
CA ILE A 61 -1.87 -20.98 -6.56
C ILE A 61 -2.48 -21.33 -7.91
#